data_AF-A0A0F9CYN7-F1
#
_entry.id   AF-A0A0F9CYN7-F1
#
_cell.length_a   1.000
_cell.length_b   1.000
_cell.length_c   1.000
_cell.angle_alpha   90.00
_cell.angle_beta   90.00
_cell.angle_gamma   90.00
#
_symmetry.space_group_name_H-M   'P 1'
#
loop_
_entity.id
_entity.type
_entity.pdbx_description
1 polymer ?
#
loop_
_entity_poly.entity_id
_entity_poly.type
_entity_poly.pdbx_seq_one_letter_code
_entity_poly.pdbx_strand_id
1 'polypeptide(L)'
;MACEAASQEFAKALNAWTSVERELQPLLLSYIGTAGSPGEPIVMGSVMFEHVQRLTEERDKAFERYRAAEAAFWAAKRRHRQ
;
A
#
# COMPACT_ATOMS: atom_id res chain seq x y z
N MET A 1 -19.96 -19.17 -4.90
CA MET A 1 -20.26 -17.72 -4.95
C MET A 1 -19.49 -16.92 -3.90
N ALA A 2 -19.53 -17.23 -2.60
CA ALA A 2 -18.85 -16.43 -1.57
C ALA A 2 -17.29 -16.40 -1.68
N CYS A 3 -16.64 -17.51 -2.04
CA CYS A 3 -15.18 -17.55 -2.22
C CYS A 3 -14.69 -16.65 -3.37
N GLU A 4 -15.41 -16.62 -4.48
CA GLU A 4 -15.05 -15.86 -5.67
C GLU A 4 -15.16 -14.35 -5.43
N ALA A 5 -16.26 -13.92 -4.81
CA ALA A 5 -16.42 -12.52 -4.39
C ALA A 5 -15.32 -12.10 -3.40
N ALA A 6 -14.98 -12.93 -2.42
CA ALA A 6 -13.89 -12.64 -1.48
C ALA A 6 -12.52 -12.59 -2.17
N SER A 7 -12.29 -13.43 -3.19
CA SER A 7 -11.06 -13.42 -3.98
C SER A 7 -10.93 -12.14 -4.83
N GLN A 8 -12.03 -11.67 -5.43
CA GLN A 8 -12.05 -10.45 -6.23
C GLN A 8 -11.80 -9.21 -5.35
N GLU A 9 -12.46 -9.12 -4.20
CA GLU A 9 -12.26 -8.02 -3.25
C GLU A 9 -10.83 -8.01 -2.68
N PHE A 10 -10.26 -9.19 -2.40
CA PHE A 10 -8.85 -9.30 -2.01
C PHE A 10 -7.90 -8.77 -3.09
N ALA A 11 -8.08 -9.21 -4.34
CA ALA A 11 -7.25 -8.75 -5.46
C ALA A 11 -7.37 -7.23 -5.68
N LYS A 12 -8.59 -6.69 -5.58
CA LYS A 12 -8.85 -5.25 -5.69
C LYS A 12 -8.14 -4.45 -4.59
N ALA A 13 -8.23 -4.91 -3.34
CA ALA A 13 -7.59 -4.24 -2.22
C ALA A 13 -6.05 -4.31 -2.30
N LEU A 14 -5.50 -5.45 -2.73
CA LEU A 14 -4.07 -5.62 -2.98
C LEU A 14 -3.56 -4.68 -4.08
N ASN A 15 -4.29 -4.57 -5.19
CA ASN A 15 -3.93 -3.66 -6.28
C ASN A 15 -3.95 -2.20 -5.85
N ALA A 16 -4.94 -1.80 -5.05
CA ALA A 16 -5.01 -0.43 -4.52
C ALA A 16 -3.81 -0.11 -3.63
N TRP A 17 -3.45 -0.99 -2.69
CA TRP A 17 -2.28 -0.78 -1.81
C TRP A 17 -0.97 -0.77 -2.60
N THR A 18 -0.77 -1.74 -3.50
CA THR A 18 0.48 -1.83 -4.29
C THR A 18 0.66 -0.68 -5.27
N SER A 19 -0.43 -0.09 -5.77
CA SER A 19 -0.36 1.11 -6.61
C SER A 19 0.25 2.29 -5.85
N VAL A 20 -0.18 2.52 -4.61
CA VAL A 20 0.35 3.61 -3.78
C VAL A 20 1.82 3.35 -3.40
N GLU A 21 2.15 2.09 -3.05
CA GLU A 21 3.54 1.71 -2.75
C GLU A 21 4.49 1.96 -3.93
N ARG A 22 4.06 1.69 -5.16
CA ARG A 22 4.88 1.94 -6.37
C ARG A 22 5.21 3.42 -6.57
N GLU A 23 4.31 4.30 -6.17
CA GLU A 23 4.53 5.76 -6.24
C GLU A 23 5.36 6.25 -5.04
N LEU A 24 5.07 5.75 -3.84
CA LEU A 24 5.70 6.18 -2.60
C LEU A 24 7.16 5.69 -2.46
N GLN A 25 7.45 4.46 -2.86
CA GLN A 25 8.76 3.84 -2.68
C GLN A 25 9.92 4.65 -3.29
N PRO A 26 9.90 5.08 -4.57
CA PRO A 26 10.99 5.86 -5.13
C PRO A 26 11.17 7.22 -4.43
N LEU A 27 10.09 7.82 -3.95
CA LEU A 27 10.14 9.10 -3.21
C LEU A 27 10.78 8.94 -1.84
N LEU A 28 10.48 7.85 -1.12
CA LEU A 28 11.15 7.57 0.14
C LEU A 28 12.63 7.23 -0.06
N LEU A 29 12.95 6.51 -1.13
CA LEU A 29 14.33 6.16 -1.48
C LEU A 29 15.16 7.38 -1.91
N SER A 30 14.55 8.41 -2.51
CA SER A 30 15.29 9.62 -2.89
C SER A 30 15.85 10.38 -1.68
N TYR A 31 15.27 10.18 -0.49
CA TYR A 31 15.78 10.76 0.76
C TYR A 31 16.97 10.00 1.34
N ILE A 32 17.14 8.72 0.98
CA ILE A 32 18.22 7.88 1.48
C ILE A 32 19.41 8.05 0.53
N GLY A 33 20.39 8.84 0.96
CA GLY A 33 21.66 8.94 0.23
C GLY A 33 22.34 7.58 0.10
N THR A 34 22.89 7.31 -1.07
CA THR A 34 23.77 6.16 -1.30
C THR A 34 25.21 6.63 -1.52
N ALA A 35 26.18 5.73 -1.44
CA ALA A 35 27.57 6.08 -1.73
C ALA A 35 27.69 6.59 -3.17
N GLY A 36 28.02 7.88 -3.34
CA GLY A 36 28.12 8.54 -4.64
C GLY A 36 26.86 9.27 -5.12
N SER A 37 25.74 9.18 -4.39
CA SER A 37 24.52 9.96 -4.67
C SER A 37 23.93 10.49 -3.36
N PRO A 38 24.18 11.75 -2.98
CA PRO A 38 23.56 12.33 -1.80
C PRO A 38 22.04 12.35 -1.96
N GLY A 39 21.32 11.96 -0.89
CA GLY A 39 19.87 11.99 -0.87
C GLY A 39 19.35 13.42 -0.87
N GLU A 40 18.12 13.61 -1.34
CA GLU A 40 17.45 14.90 -1.26
C GLU A 40 16.97 15.16 0.17
N PRO A 41 17.20 16.34 0.75
CA PRO A 41 16.71 16.65 2.08
C PRO A 41 15.19 16.80 2.08
N ILE A 42 14.55 16.23 3.10
CA ILE A 42 13.12 16.45 3.36
C ILE A 42 12.94 17.84 3.95
N VAL A 43 12.29 18.73 3.20
CA VAL A 43 11.92 20.07 3.68
C VAL A 43 10.43 20.07 4.04
N MET A 44 10.11 20.24 5.32
CA MET A 44 8.73 20.37 5.78
C MET A 44 8.03 21.53 5.08
N GLY A 45 6.79 21.31 4.64
CA GLY A 45 6.00 22.30 3.88
C GLY A 45 6.41 22.45 2.40
N SER A 46 7.35 21.63 1.91
CA SER A 46 7.58 21.53 0.47
C SER A 46 6.48 20.71 -0.21
N VAL A 47 6.23 20.98 -1.49
CA VAL A 47 5.29 20.21 -2.32
C VAL A 47 5.62 18.71 -2.28
N MET A 48 6.91 18.35 -2.29
CA MET A 48 7.35 16.96 -2.22
C MET A 48 7.02 16.32 -0.86
N PHE A 49 7.24 17.03 0.24
CA PHE A 49 6.90 16.54 1.57
C PHE A 49 5.38 16.31 1.73
N GLU A 50 4.57 17.29 1.31
CA GLU A 50 3.11 17.16 1.35
C GLU A 50 2.60 16.00 0.48
N HIS A 51 3.23 15.80 -0.68
CA HIS A 51 2.92 14.68 -1.57
C HIS A 51 3.24 13.33 -0.92
N VAL A 52 4.43 13.17 -0.33
CA VAL A 52 4.82 11.96 0.41
C VAL A 52 3.92 11.72 1.63
N GLN A 53 3.56 12.77 2.37
CA GLN A 53 2.64 12.65 3.50
C GLN A 53 1.28 12.13 3.04
N ARG A 54 0.71 12.72 1.98
CA ARG A 54 -0.58 12.28 1.41
C ARG A 54 -0.54 10.83 0.94
N LEU A 55 0.51 10.43 0.22
CA LEU A 55 0.68 9.04 -0.23
C LEU A 55 0.85 8.07 0.94
N THR A 56 1.51 8.49 2.01
CA THR A 56 1.64 7.67 3.23
C THR A 56 0.28 7.45 3.89
N GLU A 57 -0.53 8.49 4.04
CA GLU A 57 -1.89 8.36 4.58
C GLU A 57 -2.80 7.51 3.68
N GLU A 58 -2.66 7.63 2.36
CA GLU A 58 -3.40 6.81 1.40
C GLU A 58 -2.98 5.34 1.46
N ARG A 59 -1.68 5.08 1.56
CA ARG A 59 -1.11 3.74 1.73
C ARG A 59 -1.67 3.08 2.97
N ASP A 60 -1.69 3.76 4.11
CA ASP A 60 -2.15 3.19 5.38
C ASP A 60 -3.63 2.79 5.30
N LYS A 61 -4.48 3.67 4.74
CA LYS A 61 -5.90 3.36 4.49
C LYS A 61 -6.08 2.20 3.51
N ALA A 62 -5.27 2.13 2.45
CA ALA A 62 -5.32 1.03 1.48
C ALA A 62 -4.85 -0.29 2.12
N PHE A 63 -3.84 -0.25 2.98
CA PHE A 63 -3.31 -1.39 3.70
C PHE A 63 -4.33 -1.96 4.69
N GLU A 64 -5.06 -1.12 5.43
CA GLU A 64 -6.15 -1.55 6.31
C GLU A 64 -7.23 -2.33 5.53
N ARG A 65 -7.63 -1.82 4.36
CA ARG A 65 -8.59 -2.50 3.47
C ARG A 65 -8.05 -3.83 2.96
N TYR A 66 -6.78 -3.86 2.55
CA TYR A 66 -6.09 -5.09 2.14
C TYR A 66 -6.11 -6.14 3.26
N ARG A 67 -5.76 -5.77 4.50
CA ARG A 67 -5.76 -6.67 5.66
C ARG A 67 -7.16 -7.22 5.97
N ALA A 68 -8.19 -6.39 5.87
CA ALA A 68 -9.56 -6.84 6.05
C ALA A 68 -10.01 -7.83 4.96
N ALA A 69 -9.70 -7.53 3.69
CA ALA A 69 -10.04 -8.39 2.56
C ALA A 69 -9.28 -9.73 2.59
N GLU A 70 -8.00 -9.71 3.00
CA GLU A 70 -7.18 -10.91 3.24
C GLU A 70 -7.82 -11.82 4.29
N ALA A 71 -8.22 -11.26 5.44
CA ALA A 71 -8.86 -12.01 6.50
C ALA A 71 -10.20 -12.63 6.05
N ALA A 72 -11.01 -11.88 5.30
CA ALA A 72 -12.28 -12.35 4.75
C ALA A 72 -12.08 -13.49 3.73
N PHE A 73 -11.09 -13.36 2.85
CA PHE A 73 -10.73 -14.41 1.89
C PHE A 73 -10.33 -15.72 2.60
N TRP A 74 -9.44 -15.64 3.59
CA TRP A 74 -9.03 -16.84 4.33
C TRP A 74 -10.17 -17.48 5.13
N ALA A 75 -11.07 -16.67 5.69
CA ALA A 75 -12.27 -17.17 6.36
C ALA A 75 -13.21 -17.90 5.38
N ALA A 76 -13.45 -17.34 4.20
CA ALA A 76 -14.26 -17.97 3.16
C ALA A 76 -13.63 -19.29 2.69
N LYS A 77 -12.31 -19.29 2.45
CA LYS A 77 -11.56 -20.48 2.01
C LYS A 77 -11.60 -21.61 3.04
N ARG A 78 -11.53 -21.31 4.35
CA ARG A 78 -11.67 -22.31 5.41
C ARG A 78 -13.06 -22.94 5.43
N ARG A 79 -14.12 -22.14 5.28
CA ARG A 79 -15.52 -22.63 5.24
C ARG A 79 -15.82 -23.51 4.03
N HIS A 80 -15.16 -23.25 2.89
CA HIS A 80 -15.31 -24.07 1.68
C HIS A 80 -14.56 -25.42 1.73
N ARG A 81 -13.67 -25.62 2.70
CA ARG A 81 -12.94 -26.89 2.91
C ARG A 81 -13.57 -27.79 3.98
N GLN A 82 -14.60 -27.31 4.67
CA GLN A 82 -15.45 -28.07 5.60
C GLN A 82 -16.71 -28.53 4.86
#